data_AF-U7UXQ7-F1
#
_entry.id   AF-U7UXQ7-F1
#
_cell.length_a   1.000
_cell.length_b   1.000
_cell.length_c   1.000
_cell.angle_alpha   90.00
_cell.angle_beta   90.00
_cell.angle_gamma   90.00
#
_symmetry.space_group_name_H-M   'P 1'
#
loop_
_entity.id
_entity.type
_entity.pdbx_description
1 polymer ?
#
loop_
_entity_poly.entity_id
_entity_poly.type
_entity_poly.pdbx_seq_one_letter_code
_entity_poly.pdbx_strand_id
1 'polypeptide(L)'
;MKLQLFNFIDETLSCLGKNYDLLLDASRDISNFFRKEFQEEEGFVNISYRVKSRSSVKEKIVRNNYYLDRMSPEETLLEMQDLIGIRIECRFNKDEVDIFNKIKEIFCVYIDNDYNTNNIDRRILLKLSDKQPMTQKNGFRIYKIDGLFKTKSGRNLRFELQVKSIVNVFWGEIDHKVLYKNYNYMITENFFRDILGSIRTNLIMIDTQLMLLYNHVESMDAQNYEDNKKQLKILLSKIIHDVFNTKVREELGIVINFKNNTDVIVDYLFMKCVKQKELSYGDQFIKLLNRITSISNMEMDLESYITFDRPPTYVDSFTRSVGESLINVINEDLFWNMFFKIIFIIEEGSNAESFEEFLYFLRYKFSLVFIDVFKDKDIDYNIQRQVEDILLKKVADNFAENLSVEYILDLSPKYIEDTIESVEDILEKNDMDEAIDALKEVK
;
A
#
# COMPACT_ATOMS: atom_id res chain seq x y z
N MET A 1 -55.45 -23.59 6.45
CA MET A 1 -54.67 -23.92 5.22
C MET A 1 -53.42 -23.07 5.20
N LYS A 2 -52.25 -23.69 5.01
CA LYS A 2 -50.96 -22.98 4.90
C LYS A 2 -50.69 -22.73 3.41
N LEU A 3 -50.20 -21.55 3.05
CA LEU A 3 -49.86 -21.21 1.65
C LEU A 3 -48.82 -22.22 1.12
N GLN A 4 -48.96 -22.64 -0.15
CA GLN A 4 -48.06 -23.62 -0.79
C GLN A 4 -46.59 -23.23 -0.67
N LEU A 5 -46.27 -21.94 -0.74
CA LEU A 5 -44.96 -21.37 -0.46
C LEU A 5 -44.37 -21.83 0.89
N PHE A 6 -45.13 -21.72 1.98
CA PHE A 6 -44.62 -22.05 3.29
C PHE A 6 -44.50 -23.56 3.50
N ASN A 7 -45.33 -24.36 2.83
CA ASN A 7 -45.15 -25.82 2.80
C ASN A 7 -43.83 -26.19 2.10
N PHE A 8 -43.58 -25.60 0.93
CA PHE A 8 -42.32 -25.78 0.21
C PHE A 8 -41.10 -25.41 1.07
N ILE A 9 -41.14 -24.24 1.74
CA ILE A 9 -40.07 -23.82 2.64
C ILE A 9 -39.86 -24.85 3.76
N ASP A 10 -40.92 -25.29 4.44
CA ASP A 10 -40.80 -26.24 5.55
C ASP A 10 -40.26 -27.60 5.09
N GLU A 11 -40.68 -28.08 3.92
CA GLU A 11 -40.19 -29.30 3.30
C GLU A 11 -38.71 -29.19 2.95
N THR A 12 -38.27 -28.10 2.31
CA THR A 12 -36.85 -27.85 2.01
C THR A 12 -36.01 -27.81 3.29
N LEU A 13 -36.51 -27.16 4.35
CA LEU A 13 -35.84 -27.13 5.65
C LEU A 13 -35.83 -28.51 6.33
N SER A 14 -36.85 -29.34 6.11
CA SER A 14 -36.83 -30.74 6.56
C SER A 14 -35.76 -31.54 5.82
N CYS A 15 -35.62 -31.35 4.50
CA CYS A 15 -34.56 -31.97 3.69
C CYS A 15 -33.17 -31.52 4.14
N LEU A 16 -32.98 -30.24 4.47
CA LEU A 16 -31.74 -29.73 5.06
C LEU A 16 -31.40 -30.45 6.37
N GLY A 17 -32.40 -30.63 7.25
CA GLY A 17 -32.21 -31.34 8.51
C GLY A 17 -31.78 -32.80 8.32
N LYS A 18 -32.42 -33.51 7.38
CA LYS A 18 -32.09 -34.91 7.06
C LYS A 18 -30.69 -35.08 6.47
N ASN A 19 -30.22 -34.11 5.70
CA ASN A 19 -28.91 -34.14 5.04
C ASN A 19 -27.82 -33.41 5.85
N TYR A 20 -28.11 -32.92 7.05
CA TYR A 20 -27.18 -32.07 7.79
C TYR A 20 -25.85 -32.75 8.10
N ASP A 21 -25.89 -34.00 8.59
CA ASP A 21 -24.68 -34.77 8.89
C ASP A 21 -23.85 -35.05 7.64
N LEU A 22 -24.51 -35.36 6.51
CA LEU A 22 -23.85 -35.54 5.22
C LEU A 22 -23.15 -34.26 4.75
N LEU A 23 -23.80 -33.10 4.88
CA LEU A 23 -23.22 -31.80 4.55
C LEU A 23 -22.04 -31.45 5.47
N LEU A 24 -22.14 -31.79 6.76
CA LEU A 24 -21.10 -31.56 7.75
C LEU A 24 -19.86 -32.42 7.48
N ASP A 25 -20.06 -33.70 7.17
CA ASP A 25 -18.98 -34.62 6.83
C ASP A 25 -18.30 -34.23 5.52
N ALA A 26 -19.07 -33.83 4.50
CA ALA A 26 -18.51 -33.26 3.28
C ALA A 26 -17.69 -31.99 3.56
N SER A 27 -18.18 -31.10 4.43
CA SER A 27 -17.46 -29.89 4.82
C SER A 27 -16.12 -30.20 5.50
N ARG A 28 -16.09 -31.23 6.35
CA ARG A 28 -14.87 -31.71 7.02
C ARG A 28 -13.88 -32.32 6.03
N ASP A 29 -14.34 -33.19 5.13
CA ASP A 29 -13.50 -33.81 4.10
C ASP A 29 -12.82 -32.74 3.22
N ILE A 30 -13.60 -31.77 2.72
CA ILE A 30 -13.10 -30.68 1.89
C ILE A 30 -12.11 -29.80 2.68
N SER A 31 -12.45 -29.46 3.93
CA SER A 31 -11.58 -28.64 4.78
C SER A 31 -10.26 -29.32 5.10
N ASN A 32 -10.28 -30.63 5.36
CA ASN A 32 -9.08 -31.42 5.65
C ASN A 32 -8.17 -31.51 4.42
N PHE A 33 -8.75 -31.65 3.22
CA PHE A 33 -8.00 -31.59 1.97
C PHE A 33 -7.25 -30.26 1.86
N PHE A 34 -7.96 -29.13 1.90
CA PHE A 34 -7.32 -27.83 1.77
C PHE A 34 -6.33 -27.57 2.92
N ARG A 35 -6.61 -28.01 4.14
CA ARG A 35 -5.67 -27.81 5.27
C ARG A 35 -4.36 -28.52 5.01
N LYS A 36 -4.40 -29.74 4.47
CA LYS A 36 -3.19 -30.50 4.13
C LYS A 36 -2.40 -29.86 3.00
N GLU A 37 -3.08 -29.36 1.96
CA GLU A 37 -2.40 -28.76 0.80
C GLU A 37 -1.78 -27.38 1.11
N PHE A 38 -2.33 -26.64 2.07
CA PHE A 38 -1.90 -25.26 2.37
C PHE A 38 -1.13 -25.11 3.68
N GLN A 39 -0.93 -26.17 4.48
CA GLN A 39 -0.28 -26.05 5.80
C GLN A 39 1.15 -25.50 5.78
N GLU A 40 1.89 -25.72 4.68
CA GLU A 40 3.27 -25.26 4.51
C GLU A 40 3.35 -23.90 3.79
N GLU A 41 2.21 -23.35 3.36
CA GLU A 41 2.19 -22.07 2.65
C GLU A 41 2.33 -20.93 3.68
N GLU A 42 3.33 -20.08 3.49
CA GLU A 42 3.77 -19.10 4.50
C GLU A 42 2.67 -18.12 4.94
N GLY A 43 1.79 -17.74 4.02
CA GLY A 43 0.65 -16.84 4.26
C GLY A 43 -0.62 -17.53 4.78
N PHE A 44 -0.65 -18.86 4.87
CA PHE A 44 -1.81 -19.61 5.33
C PHE A 44 -1.99 -19.46 6.85
N VAL A 45 -3.23 -19.20 7.27
CA VAL A 45 -3.57 -19.05 8.70
C VAL A 45 -4.50 -20.17 9.14
N ASN A 46 -5.62 -20.34 8.44
CA ASN A 46 -6.65 -21.27 8.88
C ASN A 46 -7.61 -21.65 7.75
N ILE A 47 -8.38 -22.73 7.97
CA ILE A 47 -9.59 -23.02 7.22
C ILE A 47 -10.77 -23.08 8.17
N SER A 48 -11.78 -22.28 7.87
CA SER A 48 -13.08 -22.33 8.51
C SER A 48 -14.12 -22.90 7.55
N TYR A 49 -15.10 -23.63 8.08
CA TYR A 49 -16.23 -24.13 7.30
C TYR A 49 -17.53 -23.90 8.05
N ARG A 50 -18.61 -23.78 7.28
CA ARG A 50 -19.97 -23.65 7.83
C ARG A 50 -20.98 -24.35 6.94
N VAL A 51 -21.98 -24.96 7.58
CA VAL A 51 -23.22 -25.35 6.92
C VAL A 51 -24.25 -24.25 7.17
N LYS A 52 -24.96 -23.82 6.13
CA LYS A 52 -25.93 -22.73 6.21
C LYS A 52 -27.05 -23.06 7.19
N SER A 53 -27.39 -22.12 8.07
CA SER A 53 -28.44 -22.32 9.07
C SER A 53 -29.84 -22.37 8.45
N ARG A 54 -30.79 -22.99 9.16
CA ARG A 54 -32.21 -23.06 8.74
C ARG A 54 -32.81 -21.67 8.45
N SER A 55 -32.50 -20.67 9.29
CA SER A 55 -33.01 -19.31 9.11
C SER A 55 -32.45 -18.66 7.84
N SER A 56 -31.15 -18.80 7.59
CA SER A 56 -30.51 -18.24 6.38
C SER A 56 -30.91 -18.97 5.10
N VAL A 57 -31.19 -20.28 5.15
CA VAL A 57 -31.76 -21.02 4.02
C VAL A 57 -33.17 -20.53 3.72
N LYS A 58 -34.02 -20.36 4.75
CA LYS A 58 -35.37 -19.81 4.59
C LYS A 58 -35.36 -18.43 3.95
N GLU A 59 -34.53 -17.52 4.46
CA GLU A 59 -34.37 -16.17 3.90
C GLU A 59 -33.93 -16.22 2.43
N LYS A 60 -32.99 -17.10 2.10
CA LYS A 60 -32.51 -17.27 0.73
C LYS A 60 -33.58 -17.82 -0.21
N ILE A 61 -34.40 -18.77 0.24
CA ILE A 61 -35.57 -19.29 -0.51
C ILE A 61 -36.53 -18.17 -0.89
N VAL A 62 -36.86 -17.32 0.09
CA VAL A 62 -37.78 -16.20 -0.13
C VAL A 62 -37.15 -15.14 -1.03
N ARG A 63 -35.91 -14.72 -0.75
CA ARG A 63 -35.22 -13.64 -1.48
C ARG A 63 -34.99 -13.96 -2.95
N ASN A 64 -34.72 -15.23 -3.27
CA ASN A 64 -34.43 -15.66 -4.65
C ASN A 64 -35.65 -16.27 -5.34
N ASN A 65 -36.82 -16.30 -4.69
CA ASN A 65 -38.04 -16.89 -5.24
C ASN A 65 -37.94 -18.36 -5.70
N TYR A 66 -37.10 -19.17 -5.05
CA TYR A 66 -36.87 -20.57 -5.44
C TYR A 66 -38.14 -21.44 -5.47
N TYR A 67 -39.18 -21.03 -4.74
CA TYR A 67 -40.49 -21.68 -4.73
C TYR A 67 -41.26 -21.55 -6.06
N LEU A 68 -40.78 -20.74 -7.01
CA LEU A 68 -41.35 -20.58 -8.35
C LEU A 68 -40.66 -21.46 -9.40
N ASP A 69 -39.46 -21.97 -9.13
CA ASP A 69 -38.57 -22.58 -10.13
C ASP A 69 -38.98 -24.02 -10.54
N ARG A 70 -40.17 -24.49 -10.14
CA ARG A 70 -40.74 -25.83 -10.37
C ARG A 70 -39.85 -27.02 -9.92
N MET A 71 -38.72 -26.76 -9.26
CA MET A 71 -37.89 -27.78 -8.64
C MET A 71 -38.57 -28.36 -7.40
N SER A 72 -38.27 -29.61 -7.09
CA SER A 72 -38.64 -30.20 -5.80
C SER A 72 -37.85 -29.53 -4.65
N PRO A 73 -38.35 -29.63 -3.40
CA PRO A 73 -37.63 -29.14 -2.22
C PRO A 73 -36.21 -29.71 -2.06
N GLU A 74 -35.98 -30.96 -2.48
CA GLU A 74 -34.67 -31.61 -2.41
C GLU A 74 -33.73 -31.14 -3.53
N GLU A 75 -34.21 -31.02 -4.77
CA GLU A 75 -33.43 -30.47 -5.88
C GLU A 75 -33.02 -29.02 -5.61
N THR A 76 -33.96 -28.21 -5.09
CA THR A 76 -33.70 -26.82 -4.70
C THR A 76 -32.58 -26.71 -3.68
N LEU A 77 -32.53 -27.66 -2.73
CA LEU A 77 -31.45 -27.72 -1.75
C LEU A 77 -30.12 -28.05 -2.46
N LEU A 78 -30.08 -29.10 -3.27
CA LEU A 78 -28.85 -29.54 -3.93
C LEU A 78 -28.29 -28.53 -4.94
N GLU A 79 -29.13 -27.65 -5.49
CA GLU A 79 -28.72 -26.58 -6.40
C GLU A 79 -28.14 -25.33 -5.69
N MET A 80 -28.32 -25.19 -4.38
CA MET A 80 -27.76 -24.05 -3.64
C MET A 80 -26.25 -24.16 -3.45
N GLN A 81 -25.50 -23.30 -4.15
CA GLN A 81 -24.03 -23.25 -4.11
C GLN A 81 -23.43 -22.97 -2.72
N ASP A 82 -24.10 -22.19 -1.87
CA ASP A 82 -23.56 -21.71 -0.58
C ASP A 82 -24.13 -22.44 0.65
N LEU A 83 -24.61 -23.67 0.46
CA LEU A 83 -25.03 -24.51 1.59
C LEU A 83 -23.85 -24.93 2.44
N ILE A 84 -22.78 -25.37 1.79
CA ILE A 84 -21.46 -25.59 2.38
C ILE A 84 -20.61 -24.38 2.00
N GLY A 85 -20.14 -23.64 3.00
CA GLY A 85 -19.17 -22.58 2.80
C GLY A 85 -17.84 -22.98 3.39
N ILE A 86 -16.79 -23.01 2.57
CA ILE A 86 -15.39 -23.21 2.97
C ILE A 86 -14.67 -21.88 2.80
N ARG A 87 -13.87 -21.51 3.78
CA ARG A 87 -13.06 -20.30 3.74
C ARG A 87 -11.62 -20.63 4.08
N ILE A 88 -10.73 -20.31 3.16
CA ILE A 88 -9.29 -20.28 3.39
C ILE A 88 -8.97 -18.87 3.90
N GLU A 89 -8.35 -18.81 5.07
CA GLU A 89 -7.98 -17.59 5.76
C GLU A 89 -6.45 -17.42 5.66
N CYS A 90 -6.01 -16.26 5.17
CA CYS A 90 -4.60 -15.91 5.01
C CYS A 90 -4.23 -14.66 5.80
N ARG A 91 -2.93 -14.41 5.95
CA ARG A 91 -2.44 -13.34 6.83
C ARG A 91 -2.75 -11.96 6.25
N PHE A 92 -2.30 -11.69 5.03
CA PHE A 92 -2.41 -10.39 4.36
C PHE A 92 -3.28 -10.43 3.11
N ASN A 93 -3.70 -9.26 2.61
CA ASN A 93 -4.47 -9.15 1.37
C ASN A 93 -3.71 -9.66 0.15
N LYS A 94 -2.38 -9.50 0.12
CA LYS A 94 -1.54 -10.00 -0.98
C LYS A 94 -1.59 -11.53 -1.07
N ASP A 95 -1.56 -12.19 0.09
CA ASP A 95 -1.58 -13.66 0.19
C ASP A 95 -2.85 -14.27 -0.41
N GLU A 96 -3.96 -13.52 -0.50
CA GLU A 96 -5.18 -14.00 -1.19
C GLU A 96 -4.91 -14.35 -2.65
N VAL A 97 -4.06 -13.56 -3.31
CA VAL A 97 -3.65 -13.77 -4.71
C VAL A 97 -2.80 -15.02 -4.82
N ASP A 98 -1.83 -15.17 -3.92
CA ASP A 98 -0.87 -16.27 -3.92
C ASP A 98 -1.58 -17.61 -3.64
N ILE A 99 -2.47 -17.64 -2.65
CA ILE A 99 -3.34 -18.80 -2.38
C ILE A 99 -4.24 -19.11 -3.58
N PHE A 100 -4.84 -18.10 -4.20
CA PHE A 100 -5.70 -18.33 -5.36
C PHE A 100 -4.93 -18.93 -6.55
N ASN A 101 -3.71 -18.45 -6.80
CA ASN A 101 -2.85 -19.02 -7.83
C ASN A 101 -2.47 -20.46 -7.50
N LYS A 102 -2.15 -20.76 -6.24
CA LYS A 102 -1.88 -22.12 -5.78
C LYS A 102 -3.07 -23.06 -5.95
N ILE A 103 -4.30 -22.59 -5.70
CA ILE A 103 -5.52 -23.36 -5.99
C ILE A 103 -5.56 -23.74 -7.47
N LYS A 104 -5.25 -22.82 -8.39
CA LYS A 104 -5.22 -23.12 -9.83
C LYS A 104 -4.16 -24.16 -10.19
N GLU A 105 -3.00 -24.11 -9.55
CA GLU A 105 -1.92 -25.08 -9.75
C GLU A 105 -2.33 -26.49 -9.29
N ILE A 106 -2.96 -26.59 -8.11
CA ILE A 106 -3.43 -27.87 -7.55
C ILE A 106 -4.57 -28.46 -8.41
N PHE A 107 -5.51 -27.62 -8.84
CA PHE A 107 -6.68 -28.01 -9.63
C PHE A 107 -6.44 -27.80 -11.13
N CYS A 108 -5.37 -28.41 -11.65
CA CYS A 108 -4.93 -28.26 -13.04
C CYS A 108 -5.56 -29.26 -14.03
N VAL A 109 -6.38 -30.21 -13.55
CA VAL A 109 -6.99 -31.25 -14.41
C VAL A 109 -8.39 -30.83 -14.81
N TYR A 110 -8.57 -30.42 -16.06
CA TYR A 110 -9.89 -30.08 -16.59
C TYR A 110 -10.82 -31.30 -16.66
N ILE A 111 -12.07 -31.08 -16.24
CA ILE A 111 -13.20 -32.01 -16.30
C ILE A 111 -14.34 -31.31 -17.05
N ASP A 112 -15.26 -32.10 -17.58
CA ASP A 112 -16.45 -31.60 -18.26
C ASP A 112 -17.28 -30.60 -17.43
N ASN A 113 -18.09 -29.79 -18.11
CA ASN A 113 -18.91 -28.70 -17.53
C ASN A 113 -18.10 -27.64 -16.78
N ASP A 114 -16.92 -27.27 -17.28
CA ASP A 114 -16.17 -26.11 -16.79
C ASP A 114 -15.58 -26.26 -15.37
N TYR A 115 -15.48 -27.51 -14.91
CA TYR A 115 -14.91 -27.86 -13.62
C TYR A 115 -13.47 -28.37 -13.76
N ASN A 116 -12.63 -28.10 -12.77
CA ASN A 116 -11.28 -28.64 -12.67
C ASN A 116 -11.16 -29.48 -11.40
N THR A 117 -10.38 -30.55 -11.45
CA THR A 117 -10.07 -31.43 -10.32
C THR A 117 -8.55 -31.45 -10.07
N ASN A 118 -8.16 -32.07 -8.95
CA ASN A 118 -6.76 -32.34 -8.62
C ASN A 118 -6.45 -33.85 -8.71
N ASN A 119 -5.17 -34.21 -8.59
CA ASN A 119 -4.69 -35.60 -8.67
C ASN A 119 -4.77 -36.38 -7.34
N ILE A 120 -5.10 -35.71 -6.24
CA ILE A 120 -5.03 -36.25 -4.88
C ILE A 120 -6.41 -36.75 -4.43
N ASP A 121 -7.42 -35.89 -4.49
CA ASP A 121 -8.82 -36.21 -4.23
C ASP A 121 -9.71 -35.75 -5.39
N ARG A 122 -9.99 -36.68 -6.31
CA ARG A 122 -10.85 -36.46 -7.48
C ARG A 122 -12.32 -36.23 -7.16
N ARG A 123 -12.71 -36.29 -5.88
CA ARG A 123 -14.07 -35.97 -5.44
C ARG A 123 -14.32 -34.46 -5.37
N ILE A 124 -13.26 -33.64 -5.28
CA ILE A 124 -13.38 -32.18 -5.17
C ILE A 124 -13.15 -31.56 -6.55
N LEU A 125 -14.14 -30.81 -7.01
CA LEU A 125 -14.08 -30.08 -8.27
C LEU A 125 -14.32 -28.59 -8.03
N LEU A 126 -13.61 -27.74 -8.76
CA LEU A 126 -13.72 -26.28 -8.68
C LEU A 126 -13.97 -25.67 -10.07
N LYS A 127 -14.87 -24.69 -10.14
CA LYS A 127 -15.12 -23.92 -11.36
C LYS A 127 -14.17 -22.72 -11.43
N LEU A 128 -13.07 -22.86 -12.19
CA LEU A 128 -11.95 -21.90 -12.20
C LEU A 128 -11.92 -20.96 -13.42
N SER A 129 -12.91 -21.08 -14.30
CA SER A 129 -13.07 -20.26 -15.51
C SER A 129 -13.56 -18.84 -15.23
N ASP A 130 -14.29 -18.65 -14.14
CA ASP A 130 -14.86 -17.35 -13.78
C ASP A 130 -13.74 -16.33 -13.49
N LYS A 131 -13.94 -15.07 -13.91
CA LYS A 131 -12.98 -13.99 -13.67
C LYS A 131 -12.88 -13.69 -12.17
N GLN A 132 -11.66 -13.78 -11.62
CA GLN A 132 -11.36 -13.53 -10.22
C GLN A 132 -10.35 -12.37 -10.06
N PRO A 133 -10.39 -11.63 -8.94
CA PRO A 133 -11.44 -11.67 -7.92
C PRO A 133 -12.77 -11.09 -8.44
N MET A 134 -13.89 -11.62 -7.96
CA MET A 134 -15.23 -11.14 -8.32
C MET A 134 -15.54 -9.81 -7.64
N THR A 135 -16.25 -8.91 -8.32
CA THR A 135 -16.77 -7.68 -7.72
C THR A 135 -18.17 -7.94 -7.14
N GLN A 136 -18.33 -7.72 -5.84
CA GLN A 136 -19.57 -7.86 -5.10
C GLN A 136 -20.51 -6.67 -5.36
N LYS A 137 -21.78 -6.79 -4.97
CA LYS A 137 -22.79 -5.72 -5.14
C LYS A 137 -22.43 -4.41 -4.43
N ASN A 138 -21.62 -4.48 -3.38
CA ASN A 138 -21.07 -3.32 -2.64
C ASN A 138 -19.75 -2.80 -3.25
N GLY A 139 -19.35 -3.28 -4.44
CA GLY A 139 -18.13 -2.86 -5.13
C GLY A 139 -16.84 -3.55 -4.67
N PHE A 140 -16.92 -4.43 -3.66
CA PHE A 140 -15.73 -5.07 -3.09
C PHE A 140 -15.27 -6.28 -3.89
N ARG A 141 -13.96 -6.53 -3.89
CA ARG A 141 -13.36 -7.70 -4.54
C ARG A 141 -13.30 -8.87 -3.57
N ILE A 142 -13.63 -10.06 -4.04
CA ILE A 142 -13.53 -11.31 -3.29
C ILE A 142 -13.11 -12.45 -4.22
N TYR A 143 -12.20 -13.29 -3.74
CA TYR A 143 -11.96 -14.59 -4.35
C TYR A 143 -13.04 -15.55 -3.89
N LYS A 144 -13.98 -15.87 -4.80
CA LYS A 144 -15.10 -16.77 -4.53
C LYS A 144 -15.24 -17.75 -5.69
N ILE A 145 -15.09 -19.03 -5.39
CA ILE A 145 -15.07 -20.12 -6.36
C ILE A 145 -16.21 -21.08 -6.04
N ASP A 146 -17.00 -21.43 -7.05
CA ASP A 146 -18.03 -22.45 -6.91
C ASP A 146 -17.40 -23.85 -7.05
N GLY A 147 -17.79 -24.76 -6.15
CA GLY A 147 -17.23 -26.09 -6.02
C GLY A 147 -18.29 -27.19 -6.02
N LEU A 148 -17.86 -28.40 -6.38
CA LEU A 148 -18.67 -29.60 -6.36
C LEU A 148 -17.91 -30.71 -5.63
N PHE A 149 -18.59 -31.38 -4.70
CA PHE A 149 -18.06 -32.52 -3.97
C PHE A 149 -18.85 -33.79 -4.27
N LYS A 150 -18.16 -34.81 -4.76
CA LYS A 150 -18.73 -36.13 -5.06
C LYS A 150 -18.65 -37.02 -3.83
N THR A 151 -19.79 -37.33 -3.23
CA THR A 151 -19.85 -38.24 -2.08
C THR A 151 -19.49 -39.66 -2.50
N LYS A 152 -19.10 -40.50 -1.53
CA LYS A 152 -18.85 -41.94 -1.77
C LYS A 152 -20.09 -42.68 -2.28
N SER A 153 -21.28 -42.17 -1.98
CA SER A 153 -22.57 -42.68 -2.47
C SER A 153 -22.95 -42.19 -3.86
N GLY A 154 -22.10 -41.39 -4.53
CA GLY A 154 -22.33 -40.88 -5.88
C GLY A 154 -23.21 -39.63 -5.96
N ARG A 155 -23.54 -38.99 -4.82
CA ARG A 155 -24.28 -37.71 -4.80
C ARG A 155 -23.33 -36.54 -5.01
N ASN A 156 -23.80 -35.53 -5.72
CA ASN A 156 -23.07 -34.28 -5.92
C ASN A 156 -23.56 -33.23 -4.93
N LEU A 157 -22.66 -32.66 -4.15
CA LEU A 157 -22.93 -31.58 -3.20
C LEU A 157 -22.21 -30.32 -3.66
N ARG A 158 -22.94 -29.22 -3.80
CA ARG A 158 -22.38 -27.93 -4.16
C ARG A 158 -21.80 -27.21 -2.93
N PHE A 159 -20.68 -26.53 -3.10
CA PHE A 159 -20.06 -25.73 -2.05
C PHE A 159 -19.46 -24.44 -2.60
N GLU A 160 -19.31 -23.44 -1.74
CA GLU A 160 -18.66 -22.18 -2.04
C GLU A 160 -17.31 -22.14 -1.33
N LEU A 161 -16.24 -21.89 -2.08
CA LEU A 161 -14.90 -21.66 -1.56
C LEU A 161 -14.57 -20.17 -1.61
N GLN A 162 -14.15 -19.61 -0.48
CA GLN A 162 -13.67 -18.23 -0.37
C GLN A 162 -12.21 -18.20 0.06
N VAL A 163 -11.43 -17.26 -0.48
CA VAL A 163 -10.09 -16.92 0.02
C VAL A 163 -10.15 -15.51 0.58
N LYS A 164 -9.72 -15.31 1.84
CA LYS A 164 -9.77 -14.03 2.53
C LYS A 164 -8.60 -13.83 3.48
N SER A 165 -8.05 -12.62 3.53
CA SER A 165 -7.16 -12.17 4.58
C SER A 165 -7.89 -12.05 5.92
N ILE A 166 -7.15 -12.06 7.03
CA ILE A 166 -7.70 -11.80 8.38
C ILE A 166 -8.48 -10.47 8.38
N VAL A 167 -7.95 -9.44 7.72
CA VAL A 167 -8.61 -8.12 7.63
C VAL A 167 -9.92 -8.20 6.86
N ASN A 168 -9.97 -8.92 5.73
CA ASN A 168 -11.20 -9.10 4.94
C ASN A 168 -12.21 -10.04 5.61
N VAL A 169 -11.75 -10.96 6.46
CA VAL A 169 -12.62 -11.74 7.36
C VAL A 169 -13.28 -10.83 8.37
N PHE A 170 -12.49 -10.05 9.10
CA PHE A 170 -12.98 -9.12 10.11
C PHE A 170 -13.97 -8.11 9.50
N TRP A 171 -13.59 -7.48 8.39
CA TRP A 171 -14.46 -6.54 7.68
C TRP A 171 -15.76 -7.18 7.25
N GLY A 172 -15.71 -8.41 6.69
CA GLY A 172 -16.91 -9.13 6.25
C GLY A 172 -17.88 -9.45 7.39
N GLU A 173 -17.38 -9.69 8.60
CA GLU A 173 -18.23 -9.90 9.79
C GLU A 173 -18.90 -8.60 10.26
N ILE A 174 -18.16 -7.47 10.23
CA ILE A 174 -18.71 -6.14 10.57
C ILE A 174 -19.75 -5.71 9.54
N ASP A 175 -19.45 -5.78 8.24
CA ASP A 175 -20.35 -5.48 7.13
C ASP A 175 -21.66 -6.27 7.24
N HIS A 176 -21.56 -7.58 7.48
CA HIS A 176 -22.74 -8.43 7.62
C HIS A 176 -23.58 -8.13 8.87
N LYS A 177 -22.97 -7.75 10.00
CA LYS A 177 -23.69 -7.45 11.25
C LYS A 177 -24.31 -6.05 11.23
N VAL A 178 -23.57 -5.05 10.77
CA VAL A 178 -23.95 -3.63 10.85
C VAL A 178 -24.86 -3.24 9.70
N LEU A 179 -24.47 -3.57 8.46
CA LEU A 179 -25.22 -3.16 7.27
C LEU A 179 -26.34 -4.13 6.92
N TYR A 180 -26.09 -5.45 6.95
CA TYR A 180 -27.05 -6.41 6.38
C TYR A 180 -28.25 -6.73 7.29
N LYS A 181 -28.08 -6.76 8.62
CA LYS A 181 -29.16 -7.14 9.56
C LYS A 181 -30.03 -5.99 10.08
N ASN A 182 -29.58 -4.74 9.94
CA ASN A 182 -30.26 -3.56 10.49
C ASN A 182 -30.89 -2.65 9.40
N TYR A 183 -31.26 -3.23 8.25
CA TYR A 183 -31.72 -2.48 7.07
C TYR A 183 -33.04 -1.72 7.23
N ASN A 184 -33.72 -1.81 8.38
CA ASN A 184 -35.08 -1.30 8.48
C ASN A 184 -35.22 0.15 8.96
N TYR A 185 -34.21 0.84 9.48
CA TYR A 185 -34.48 2.14 10.14
C TYR A 185 -33.28 3.09 10.32
N MET A 186 -32.35 3.22 9.36
CA MET A 186 -31.28 4.23 9.48
C MET A 186 -31.40 5.33 8.41
N ILE A 187 -31.86 6.50 8.88
CA ILE A 187 -32.11 7.75 8.13
C ILE A 187 -30.80 8.42 7.62
N THR A 188 -29.62 7.80 7.80
CA THR A 188 -28.30 8.38 7.47
C THR A 188 -27.40 7.41 6.70
N GLU A 189 -27.91 6.81 5.61
CA GLU A 189 -27.14 5.83 4.80
C GLU A 189 -25.78 6.37 4.30
N ASN A 190 -25.69 7.64 3.91
CA ASN A 190 -24.44 8.20 3.37
C ASN A 190 -23.38 8.34 4.47
N PHE A 191 -23.71 8.96 5.60
CA PHE A 191 -22.78 9.12 6.72
C PHE A 191 -22.22 7.79 7.25
N PHE A 192 -23.07 6.77 7.42
CA PHE A 192 -22.59 5.44 7.83
C PHE A 192 -21.74 4.77 6.76
N ARG A 193 -22.08 4.95 5.48
CA ARG A 193 -21.30 4.42 4.37
C ARG A 193 -19.93 5.10 4.29
N ASP A 194 -19.84 6.40 4.56
CA ASP A 194 -18.60 7.17 4.57
C ASP A 194 -17.69 6.74 5.73
N ILE A 195 -18.24 6.59 6.95
CA ILE A 195 -17.49 6.06 8.11
C ILE A 195 -16.99 4.65 7.83
N LEU A 196 -17.86 3.77 7.32
CA LEU A 196 -17.47 2.40 6.99
C LEU A 196 -16.42 2.37 5.87
N GLY A 197 -16.53 3.26 4.89
CA GLY A 197 -15.51 3.48 3.86
C GLY A 197 -14.16 3.85 4.46
N SER A 198 -14.14 4.83 5.37
CA SER A 198 -12.93 5.28 6.08
C SER A 198 -12.31 4.15 6.92
N ILE A 199 -13.10 3.43 7.73
CA ILE A 199 -12.61 2.31 8.55
C ILE A 199 -11.97 1.25 7.65
N ARG A 200 -12.59 0.93 6.51
CA ARG A 200 -12.05 -0.03 5.55
C ARG A 200 -10.72 0.43 4.98
N THR A 201 -10.60 1.69 4.56
CA THR A 201 -9.33 2.24 4.05
C THR A 201 -8.23 2.11 5.10
N ASN A 202 -8.54 2.44 6.36
CA ASN A 202 -7.62 2.28 7.48
C ASN A 202 -7.21 0.81 7.69
N LEU A 203 -8.15 -0.13 7.60
CA LEU A 203 -7.85 -1.56 7.70
C LEU A 203 -6.93 -2.07 6.58
N ILE A 204 -7.14 -1.63 5.34
CA ILE A 204 -6.27 -1.97 4.19
C ILE A 204 -4.86 -1.38 4.37
N MET A 205 -4.78 -0.17 4.91
CA MET A 205 -3.51 0.47 5.21
C MET A 205 -2.76 -0.29 6.31
N ILE A 206 -3.44 -0.67 7.40
CA ILE A 206 -2.85 -1.49 8.48
C ILE A 206 -2.36 -2.85 7.94
N ASP A 207 -3.15 -3.53 7.10
CA ASP A 207 -2.75 -4.78 6.44
C ASP A 207 -1.45 -4.61 5.64
N THR A 208 -1.40 -3.54 4.83
CA THR A 208 -0.23 -3.22 4.01
C THR A 208 0.99 -2.96 4.88
N GLN A 209 0.84 -2.17 5.95
CA GLN A 209 1.93 -1.85 6.88
C GLN A 209 2.47 -3.08 7.60
N LEU A 210 1.59 -3.93 8.14
CA LEU A 210 1.99 -5.16 8.80
C LEU A 210 2.72 -6.11 7.85
N MET A 211 2.26 -6.22 6.60
CA MET A 211 2.92 -7.03 5.58
C MET A 211 4.35 -6.51 5.31
N LEU A 212 4.53 -5.20 5.23
CA LEU A 212 5.83 -4.60 4.97
C LEU A 212 6.80 -4.81 6.13
N LEU A 213 6.31 -4.69 7.37
CA LEU A 213 7.10 -5.01 8.56
C LEU A 213 7.46 -6.50 8.61
N TYR A 214 6.51 -7.38 8.30
CA TYR A 214 6.75 -8.82 8.24
C TYR A 214 7.85 -9.17 7.21
N ASN A 215 7.69 -8.71 5.97
CA ASN A 215 8.68 -8.93 4.92
C ASN A 215 10.06 -8.38 5.31
N HIS A 216 10.08 -7.25 6.03
CA HIS A 216 11.33 -6.68 6.53
C HIS A 216 12.00 -7.60 7.54
N VAL A 217 11.27 -8.08 8.56
CA VAL A 217 11.82 -9.01 9.57
C VAL A 217 12.31 -10.31 8.93
N GLU A 218 11.57 -10.90 7.99
CA GLU A 218 12.02 -12.09 7.24
C GLU A 218 13.27 -11.81 6.38
N SER A 219 13.35 -10.63 5.76
CA SER A 219 14.50 -10.22 4.94
C SER A 219 15.78 -9.93 5.74
N MET A 220 15.67 -9.68 7.06
CA MET A 220 16.81 -9.46 7.95
C MET A 220 17.70 -10.70 8.09
N ASP A 221 17.17 -11.89 7.85
CA ASP A 221 17.94 -13.14 7.88
C ASP A 221 18.76 -13.38 6.61
N ALA A 222 18.63 -12.53 5.56
CA ALA A 222 19.24 -12.78 4.25
C ALA A 222 20.01 -11.61 3.57
N GLN A 223 19.92 -10.33 4.01
CA GLN A 223 20.55 -9.20 3.28
C GLN A 223 21.25 -8.11 4.13
N ASN A 224 22.17 -7.36 3.46
CA ASN A 224 22.95 -6.25 4.01
C ASN A 224 22.06 -5.10 4.54
N TYR A 225 22.44 -4.51 5.68
CA TYR A 225 21.74 -3.39 6.36
C TYR A 225 21.43 -2.19 5.44
N GLU A 226 22.26 -1.95 4.42
CA GLU A 226 22.13 -0.83 3.50
C GLU A 226 20.99 -1.01 2.48
N ASP A 227 20.76 -2.24 2.03
CA ASP A 227 19.64 -2.59 1.15
C ASP A 227 18.30 -2.42 1.87
N ASN A 228 18.26 -2.80 3.15
CA ASN A 228 17.10 -2.60 4.03
C ASN A 228 16.73 -1.12 4.19
N LYS A 229 17.73 -0.26 4.37
CA LYS A 229 17.54 1.19 4.46
C LYS A 229 16.87 1.74 3.20
N LYS A 230 17.34 1.32 2.03
CA LYS A 230 16.82 1.73 0.72
C LYS A 230 15.39 1.27 0.50
N GLN A 231 15.07 0.02 0.84
CA GLN A 231 13.70 -0.50 0.71
C GLN A 231 12.70 0.26 1.58
N LEU A 232 13.06 0.56 2.84
CA LEU A 232 12.21 1.37 3.74
C LEU A 232 11.99 2.79 3.21
N LYS A 233 13.00 3.42 2.57
CA LYS A 233 12.81 4.72 1.91
C LYS A 233 11.84 4.66 0.75
N ILE A 234 12.01 3.69 -0.15
CA ILE A 234 11.12 3.47 -1.31
C ILE A 234 9.69 3.28 -0.83
N LEU A 235 9.52 2.50 0.23
CA LEU A 235 8.21 2.27 0.81
C LEU A 235 7.58 3.55 1.37
N LEU A 236 8.33 4.28 2.19
CA LEU A 236 7.82 5.51 2.80
C LEU A 236 7.46 6.54 1.72
N SER A 237 8.29 6.66 0.68
CA SER A 237 8.04 7.55 -0.46
C SER A 237 6.74 7.19 -1.16
N LYS A 238 6.49 5.89 -1.39
CA LYS A 238 5.23 5.42 -1.96
C LYS A 238 4.02 5.73 -1.06
N ILE A 239 4.15 5.56 0.26
CA ILE A 239 3.05 5.85 1.20
C ILE A 239 2.74 7.34 1.23
N ILE A 240 3.76 8.21 1.33
CA ILE A 240 3.57 9.67 1.22
C ILE A 240 2.93 9.99 -0.13
N HIS A 241 3.43 9.39 -1.21
CA HIS A 241 2.86 9.57 -2.54
C HIS A 241 1.37 9.24 -2.58
N ASP A 242 0.97 8.05 -2.15
CA ASP A 242 -0.43 7.61 -2.21
C ASP A 242 -1.35 8.44 -1.31
N VAL A 243 -0.90 8.81 -0.10
CA VAL A 243 -1.67 9.64 0.84
C VAL A 243 -1.92 11.02 0.25
N PHE A 244 -0.86 11.72 -0.19
CA PHE A 244 -1.01 13.07 -0.71
C PHE A 244 -1.66 13.11 -2.09
N ASN A 245 -1.57 12.05 -2.91
CA ASN A 245 -2.31 11.98 -4.18
C ASN A 245 -3.80 11.83 -3.95
N THR A 246 -4.18 11.16 -2.86
CA THR A 246 -5.57 11.07 -2.45
C THR A 246 -6.07 12.45 -2.00
N LYS A 247 -5.31 13.17 -1.16
CA LYS A 247 -5.66 14.53 -0.72
C LYS A 247 -5.78 15.53 -1.85
N VAL A 248 -4.81 15.55 -2.76
CA VAL A 248 -4.83 16.44 -3.93
C VAL A 248 -6.03 16.16 -4.83
N ARG A 249 -6.42 14.89 -4.97
CA ARG A 249 -7.60 14.52 -5.75
C ARG A 249 -8.90 14.93 -5.06
N GLU A 250 -8.96 14.80 -3.74
CA GLU A 250 -10.13 15.18 -2.94
C GLU A 250 -10.37 16.69 -2.95
N GLU A 251 -9.31 17.49 -2.81
CA GLU A 251 -9.42 18.96 -2.74
C GLU A 251 -9.35 19.65 -4.11
N LEU A 252 -8.39 19.28 -4.96
CA LEU A 252 -8.13 19.98 -6.22
C LEU A 252 -8.70 19.25 -7.45
N GLY A 253 -9.18 18.00 -7.29
CA GLY A 253 -9.75 17.22 -8.39
C GLY A 253 -8.73 16.73 -9.44
N ILE A 254 -7.42 16.86 -9.17
CA ILE A 254 -6.34 16.48 -10.09
C ILE A 254 -5.53 15.28 -9.55
N VAL A 255 -4.79 14.63 -10.45
CA VAL A 255 -3.78 13.63 -10.09
C VAL A 255 -2.44 14.15 -10.55
N ILE A 256 -1.46 14.15 -9.66
CA ILE A 256 -0.11 14.66 -9.92
C ILE A 256 0.92 13.56 -9.70
N ASN A 257 1.98 13.57 -10.52
CA ASN A 257 3.13 12.71 -10.30
C ASN A 257 4.23 13.49 -9.58
N PHE A 258 4.38 13.22 -8.29
CA PHE A 258 5.35 13.88 -7.43
C PHE A 258 6.30 12.87 -6.78
N LYS A 259 6.60 11.77 -7.50
CA LYS A 259 7.48 10.71 -7.00
C LYS A 259 8.89 11.23 -6.64
N ASN A 260 9.49 12.04 -7.50
CA ASN A 260 10.83 12.59 -7.23
C ASN A 260 10.79 13.47 -5.97
N ASN A 261 9.76 14.30 -5.83
CA ASN A 261 9.53 15.13 -4.64
C ASN A 261 9.40 14.26 -3.37
N THR A 262 8.66 13.14 -3.41
CA THR A 262 8.51 12.27 -2.23
C THR A 262 9.78 11.55 -1.86
N ASP A 263 10.57 11.11 -2.83
CA ASP A 263 11.87 10.48 -2.58
C ASP A 263 12.81 11.45 -1.83
N VAL A 264 12.82 12.71 -2.24
CA VAL A 264 13.60 13.79 -1.60
C VAL A 264 13.09 14.10 -0.19
N ILE A 265 11.78 14.20 0.00
CA ILE A 265 11.18 14.44 1.31
C ILE A 265 11.58 13.33 2.28
N VAL A 266 11.55 12.07 1.83
CA VAL A 266 11.98 10.92 2.64
C VAL A 266 13.45 11.02 3.01
N ASP A 267 14.33 11.35 2.05
CA ASP A 267 15.75 11.56 2.33
C ASP A 267 15.99 12.63 3.40
N TYR A 268 15.28 13.75 3.29
CA TYR A 268 15.33 14.85 4.26
C TYR A 268 14.87 14.41 5.65
N LEU A 269 13.69 13.78 5.75
CA LEU A 269 13.11 13.33 7.03
C LEU A 269 14.03 12.34 7.75
N PHE A 270 14.62 11.38 7.02
CA PHE A 270 15.58 10.45 7.60
C PHE A 270 16.89 11.13 8.03
N MET A 271 17.40 12.11 7.28
CA MET A 271 18.59 12.86 7.70
C MET A 271 18.36 13.58 9.03
N LYS A 272 17.21 14.25 9.17
CA LYS A 272 16.85 14.98 10.39
C LYS A 272 16.76 14.04 11.59
N CYS A 273 16.13 12.87 11.44
CA CYS A 273 16.04 11.89 12.52
C CYS A 273 17.41 11.35 12.96
N VAL A 274 18.37 11.16 12.03
CA VAL A 274 19.76 10.76 12.39
C VAL A 274 20.45 11.83 13.22
N LYS A 275 20.21 13.12 12.91
CA LYS A 275 20.77 14.26 13.64
C LYS A 275 20.35 14.29 15.11
N GLN A 276 19.14 13.81 15.41
CA GLN A 276 18.57 13.78 16.76
C GLN A 276 19.11 12.63 17.65
N LYS A 277 19.86 11.65 17.11
CA LYS A 277 20.49 10.52 17.85
C LYS A 277 19.55 9.69 18.76
N GLU A 278 18.24 9.82 18.63
CA GLU A 278 17.29 9.31 19.62
C GLU A 278 16.80 7.87 19.35
N LEU A 279 16.86 7.38 18.11
CA LEU A 279 16.15 6.15 17.69
C LEU A 279 16.89 5.35 16.62
N SER A 280 16.65 4.02 16.58
CA SER A 280 17.13 3.17 15.49
C SER A 280 16.44 3.53 14.16
N TYR A 281 17.01 3.16 13.01
CA TYR A 281 16.42 3.47 11.71
C TYR A 281 15.01 2.90 11.55
N GLY A 282 14.75 1.70 12.10
CA GLY A 282 13.42 1.09 12.13
C GLY A 282 12.43 1.88 12.98
N ASP A 283 12.83 2.33 14.17
CA ASP A 283 11.97 3.15 15.03
C ASP A 283 11.63 4.51 14.39
N GLN A 284 12.58 5.11 13.69
CA GLN A 284 12.37 6.34 12.91
C GLN A 284 11.34 6.11 11.80
N PHE A 285 11.48 5.01 11.06
CA PHE A 285 10.51 4.61 10.05
C PHE A 285 9.11 4.46 10.64
N ILE A 286 8.96 3.75 11.77
CA ILE A 286 7.65 3.58 12.44
C ILE A 286 7.05 4.92 12.87
N LYS A 287 7.87 5.82 13.44
CA LYS A 287 7.41 7.16 13.84
C LYS A 287 6.88 7.96 12.65
N LEU A 288 7.62 7.99 11.54
CA LEU A 288 7.19 8.68 10.31
C LEU A 288 5.96 8.02 9.69
N LEU A 289 5.92 6.69 9.65
CA LEU A 289 4.79 5.93 9.13
C LEU A 289 3.49 6.25 9.89
N ASN A 290 3.54 6.22 11.23
CA ASN A 290 2.40 6.56 12.08
C ASN A 290 1.94 8.01 11.85
N ARG A 291 2.90 8.93 11.64
CA ARG A 291 2.60 10.34 11.32
C ARG A 291 1.90 10.50 9.98
N ILE A 292 2.42 9.89 8.92
CA ILE A 292 1.82 9.95 7.58
C ILE A 292 0.42 9.30 7.58
N THR A 293 0.27 8.23 8.36
CA THR A 293 -1.00 7.53 8.55
C THR A 293 -2.05 8.42 9.23
N SER A 294 -1.67 9.20 10.25
CA SER A 294 -2.62 10.10 10.92
C SER A 294 -3.08 11.23 9.99
N ILE A 295 -2.20 11.72 9.11
CA ILE A 295 -2.50 12.76 8.11
C ILE A 295 -3.55 12.29 7.09
N SER A 296 -3.61 10.99 6.76
CA SER A 296 -4.61 10.48 5.82
C SER A 296 -6.06 10.76 6.26
N ASN A 297 -6.30 10.87 7.57
CA ASN A 297 -7.62 11.14 8.16
C ASN A 297 -7.86 12.64 8.48
N MET A 298 -6.90 13.52 8.21
CA MET A 298 -7.03 14.96 8.46
C MET A 298 -7.59 15.69 7.23
N GLU A 299 -8.39 16.72 7.44
CA GLU A 299 -8.70 17.69 6.37
C GLU A 299 -7.42 18.51 6.09
N MET A 300 -7.12 18.72 4.81
CA MET A 300 -5.99 19.54 4.39
C MET A 300 -6.53 20.82 3.74
N ASP A 301 -5.68 21.84 3.69
CA ASP A 301 -5.96 23.04 2.92
C ASP A 301 -4.82 23.22 1.90
N LEU A 302 -5.06 22.73 0.70
CA LEU A 302 -4.14 22.82 -0.42
C LEU A 302 -4.18 24.15 -1.16
N GLU A 303 -5.22 24.96 -0.99
CA GLU A 303 -5.37 26.21 -1.73
C GLU A 303 -4.72 27.41 -1.04
N SER A 304 -4.54 27.37 0.29
CA SER A 304 -3.92 28.49 1.00
C SER A 304 -2.44 28.69 0.69
N TYR A 305 -2.02 29.96 0.78
CA TYR A 305 -0.62 30.34 0.70
C TYR A 305 0.18 29.76 1.87
N ILE A 306 1.38 29.27 1.57
CA ILE A 306 2.39 28.99 2.59
C ILE A 306 2.82 30.32 3.20
N THR A 307 2.73 30.39 4.53
CA THR A 307 3.24 31.51 5.34
C THR A 307 4.27 31.02 6.34
N PHE A 308 5.27 31.84 6.62
CA PHE A 308 6.26 31.58 7.64
C PHE A 308 5.90 32.32 8.94
N ASP A 309 6.01 31.62 10.06
CA ASP A 309 5.78 32.17 11.40
C ASP A 309 6.82 33.23 11.81
N ARG A 310 8.01 33.18 11.22
CA ARG A 310 9.06 34.20 11.29
C ARG A 310 9.88 34.22 10.00
N PRO A 311 10.65 35.29 9.71
CA PRO A 311 11.60 35.27 8.61
C PRO A 311 12.62 34.13 8.76
N PRO A 312 12.86 33.33 7.70
CA PRO A 312 13.91 32.34 7.69
C PRO A 312 15.32 32.96 7.82
N THR A 313 16.23 32.18 8.38
CA THR A 313 17.63 32.50 8.59
C THR A 313 18.51 31.57 7.77
N TYR A 314 19.73 32.01 7.47
CA TYR A 314 20.61 31.31 6.53
C TYR A 314 21.99 31.15 7.14
N VAL A 315 22.59 29.97 6.93
CA VAL A 315 23.88 29.58 7.52
C VAL A 315 25.05 30.19 6.73
N ASP A 316 24.92 30.25 5.41
CA ASP A 316 25.93 30.74 4.48
C ASP A 316 25.31 31.41 3.25
N SER A 317 26.15 31.91 2.34
CA SER A 317 25.73 32.58 1.11
C SER A 317 24.96 31.65 0.16
N PHE A 318 25.35 30.38 0.10
CA PHE A 318 24.69 29.36 -0.72
C PHE A 318 23.24 29.13 -0.26
N THR A 319 23.06 28.81 1.01
CA THR A 319 21.73 28.61 1.62
C THR A 319 20.87 29.85 1.56
N ARG A 320 21.45 31.05 1.66
CA ARG A 320 20.71 32.31 1.43
C ARG A 320 20.20 32.42 0.00
N SER A 321 21.06 32.27 -1.00
CA SER A 321 20.67 32.44 -2.42
C SER A 321 19.61 31.42 -2.85
N VAL A 322 19.81 30.14 -2.51
CA VAL A 322 18.83 29.08 -2.77
C VAL A 322 17.53 29.33 -1.99
N GLY A 323 17.64 29.71 -0.72
CA GLY A 323 16.49 29.96 0.14
C GLY A 323 15.62 31.13 -0.31
N GLU A 324 16.22 32.24 -0.74
CA GLU A 324 15.50 33.39 -1.31
C GLU A 324 14.80 33.01 -2.62
N SER A 325 15.47 32.24 -3.48
CA SER A 325 14.88 31.71 -4.72
C SER A 325 13.67 30.82 -4.44
N LEU A 326 13.76 29.95 -3.43
CA LEU A 326 12.66 29.10 -3.00
C LEU A 326 11.49 29.91 -2.43
N ILE A 327 11.74 30.92 -1.59
CA ILE A 327 10.67 31.76 -1.02
C ILE A 327 9.89 32.48 -2.12
N ASN A 328 10.55 32.90 -3.20
CA ASN A 328 9.88 33.57 -4.31
C ASN A 328 8.96 32.61 -5.09
N VAL A 329 9.34 31.32 -5.22
CA VAL A 329 8.59 30.35 -6.04
C VAL A 329 7.60 29.49 -5.23
N ILE A 330 7.74 29.39 -3.90
CA ILE A 330 7.00 28.45 -3.04
C ILE A 330 5.47 28.58 -3.14
N ASN A 331 4.96 29.75 -3.51
CA ASN A 331 3.53 30.01 -3.68
C ASN A 331 3.13 30.24 -5.15
N GLU A 332 4.08 30.13 -6.09
CA GLU A 332 3.85 30.30 -7.53
C GLU A 332 3.94 28.97 -8.29
N ASP A 333 4.78 28.04 -7.82
CA ASP A 333 4.93 26.70 -8.39
C ASP A 333 4.22 25.64 -7.53
N LEU A 334 3.36 24.85 -8.19
CA LEU A 334 2.57 23.81 -7.52
C LEU A 334 3.46 22.73 -6.88
N PHE A 335 4.56 22.33 -7.52
CA PHE A 335 5.40 21.24 -7.02
C PHE A 335 6.19 21.67 -5.79
N TRP A 336 6.75 22.87 -5.76
CA TRP A 336 7.39 23.44 -4.57
C TRP A 336 6.40 23.73 -3.46
N ASN A 337 5.21 24.24 -3.80
CA ASN A 337 4.15 24.44 -2.82
C ASN A 337 3.78 23.13 -2.14
N MET A 338 3.48 22.10 -2.93
CA MET A 338 3.15 20.77 -2.43
C MET A 338 4.31 20.16 -1.64
N PHE A 339 5.54 20.30 -2.13
CA PHE A 339 6.74 19.79 -1.46
C PHE A 339 6.85 20.30 -0.02
N PHE A 340 6.73 21.61 0.16
CA PHE A 340 6.84 22.21 1.49
C PHE A 340 5.59 22.01 2.34
N LYS A 341 4.37 21.99 1.76
CA LYS A 341 3.16 21.61 2.52
C LYS A 341 3.28 20.21 3.11
N ILE A 342 3.78 19.25 2.34
CA ILE A 342 4.01 17.88 2.82
C ILE A 342 4.99 17.89 4.00
N ILE A 343 6.12 18.59 3.88
CA ILE A 343 7.12 18.71 4.95
C ILE A 343 6.48 19.32 6.20
N PHE A 344 5.87 20.50 6.10
CA PHE A 344 5.32 21.22 7.26
C PHE A 344 4.23 20.43 7.97
N ILE A 345 3.38 19.73 7.22
CA ILE A 345 2.35 18.87 7.79
C ILE A 345 2.98 17.67 8.50
N ILE A 346 3.99 17.02 7.91
CA ILE A 346 4.63 15.87 8.57
C ILE A 346 5.35 16.29 9.84
N GLU A 347 6.09 17.39 9.82
CA GLU A 347 7.00 17.76 10.90
C GLU A 347 6.32 18.37 12.12
N GLU A 348 5.20 19.07 11.94
CA GLU A 348 4.52 19.85 12.99
C GLU A 348 5.44 20.87 13.68
N GLY A 349 5.15 22.16 13.52
CA GLY A 349 5.90 23.20 14.22
C GLY A 349 6.05 24.48 13.41
N SER A 350 7.21 25.11 13.54
CA SER A 350 7.56 26.32 12.80
C SER A 350 7.87 25.97 11.34
N ASN A 351 7.11 26.56 10.41
CA ASN A 351 7.38 26.46 8.98
C ASN A 351 8.74 27.05 8.64
N ALA A 352 9.16 28.11 9.35
CA ALA A 352 10.47 28.72 9.16
C ALA A 352 11.59 27.77 9.56
N GLU A 353 11.48 27.09 10.70
CA GLU A 353 12.49 26.11 11.16
C GLU A 353 12.58 24.91 10.22
N SER A 354 11.45 24.32 9.82
CA SER A 354 11.43 23.21 8.84
C SER A 354 12.08 23.60 7.51
N PHE A 355 11.83 24.81 7.04
CA PHE A 355 12.44 25.34 5.82
C PHE A 355 13.96 25.52 5.96
N GLU A 356 14.43 26.09 7.07
CA GLU A 356 15.86 26.24 7.37
C GLU A 356 16.58 24.90 7.47
N GLU A 357 15.95 23.92 8.11
CA GLU A 357 16.50 22.57 8.22
C GLU A 357 16.57 21.87 6.86
N PHE A 358 15.62 22.13 5.96
CA PHE A 358 15.71 21.66 4.58
C PHE A 358 16.89 22.30 3.84
N LEU A 359 17.12 23.61 4.00
CA LEU A 359 18.31 24.27 3.43
C LEU A 359 19.61 23.71 4.01
N TYR A 360 19.62 23.40 5.31
CA TYR A 360 20.75 22.71 5.94
C TYR A 360 20.97 21.32 5.33
N PHE A 361 19.90 20.56 5.07
CA PHE A 361 19.98 19.26 4.40
C PHE A 361 20.57 19.39 2.99
N LEU A 362 20.16 20.40 2.21
CA LEU A 362 20.78 20.68 0.91
C LEU A 362 22.27 20.95 1.06
N ARG A 363 22.66 21.88 1.95
CA ARG A 363 24.07 22.21 2.19
C ARG A 363 24.89 20.99 2.61
N TYR A 364 24.33 20.14 3.46
CA TYR A 364 24.95 18.89 3.90
C TYR A 364 25.14 17.89 2.74
N LYS A 365 24.15 17.74 1.84
CA LYS A 365 24.30 16.91 0.64
C LYS A 365 25.46 17.40 -0.23
N PHE A 366 25.57 18.70 -0.49
CA PHE A 366 26.70 19.25 -1.24
C PHE A 366 28.04 19.04 -0.53
N SER A 367 28.10 19.18 0.80
CA SER A 367 29.33 18.87 1.55
C SER A 367 29.77 17.42 1.34
N LEU A 368 28.84 16.46 1.31
CA LEU A 368 29.19 15.06 1.06
C LEU A 368 29.75 14.85 -0.36
N VAL A 369 29.19 15.53 -1.37
CA VAL A 369 29.69 15.49 -2.74
C VAL A 369 31.15 15.95 -2.80
N PHE A 370 31.46 17.12 -2.24
CA PHE A 370 32.83 17.63 -2.23
C PHE A 370 33.79 16.72 -1.45
N ILE A 371 33.36 16.19 -0.30
CA ILE A 371 34.18 15.25 0.47
C ILE A 371 34.51 14.01 -0.37
N ASP A 372 33.54 13.46 -1.10
CA ASP A 372 33.74 12.26 -1.91
C ASP A 372 34.65 12.54 -3.11
N VAL A 373 34.39 13.63 -3.83
CA VAL A 373 35.16 14.04 -5.01
C VAL A 373 36.62 14.37 -4.67
N PHE A 374 36.90 14.95 -3.49
CA PHE A 374 38.27 15.27 -3.07
C PHE A 374 39.00 14.16 -2.33
N LYS A 375 38.31 13.07 -1.96
CA LYS A 375 38.80 12.05 -0.99
C LYS A 375 40.16 11.44 -1.33
N ASP A 376 40.46 11.32 -2.63
CA ASP A 376 41.67 10.66 -3.15
C ASP A 376 42.55 11.59 -4.00
N LYS A 377 42.31 12.91 -3.97
CA LYS A 377 43.03 13.90 -4.80
C LYS A 377 44.06 14.69 -3.98
N ASP A 378 45.24 14.95 -4.55
CA ASP A 378 46.32 15.70 -3.87
C ASP A 378 46.14 17.22 -3.99
N ILE A 379 45.02 17.72 -3.47
CA ILE A 379 44.62 19.14 -3.56
C ILE A 379 44.65 19.78 -2.17
N ASP A 380 45.31 20.92 -2.05
CA ASP A 380 45.40 21.71 -0.83
C ASP A 380 44.02 22.15 -0.33
N TYR A 381 43.80 22.04 0.98
CA TYR A 381 42.53 22.37 1.63
C TYR A 381 42.03 23.79 1.34
N ASN A 382 42.94 24.77 1.22
CA ASN A 382 42.56 26.15 0.88
C ASN A 382 42.01 26.28 -0.54
N ILE A 383 42.55 25.50 -1.48
CA ILE A 383 42.07 25.45 -2.87
C ILE A 383 40.73 24.73 -2.91
N GLN A 384 40.59 23.57 -2.24
CA GLN A 384 39.32 22.85 -2.12
C GLN A 384 38.20 23.79 -1.65
N ARG A 385 38.44 24.55 -0.58
CA ARG A 385 37.44 25.50 -0.04
C ARG A 385 37.06 26.60 -1.02
N GLN A 386 38.01 27.11 -1.79
CA GLN A 386 37.74 28.14 -2.80
C GLN A 386 36.95 27.58 -4.00
N VAL A 387 37.31 26.36 -4.43
CA VAL A 387 36.58 25.62 -5.45
C VAL A 387 35.14 25.37 -4.99
N GLU A 388 34.93 24.94 -3.74
CA GLU A 388 33.60 24.78 -3.14
C GLU A 388 32.78 26.08 -3.22
N ASP A 389 33.34 27.19 -2.76
CA ASP A 389 32.64 28.49 -2.72
C ASP A 389 32.27 28.96 -4.15
N ILE A 390 33.14 28.78 -5.14
CA ILE A 390 32.90 29.13 -6.54
C ILE A 390 31.78 28.27 -7.14
N LEU A 391 31.86 26.95 -6.96
CA LEU A 391 30.90 26.01 -7.54
C LEU A 391 29.53 26.11 -6.88
N LEU A 392 29.48 26.25 -5.55
CA LEU A 392 28.22 26.50 -4.84
C LEU A 392 27.56 27.79 -5.30
N LYS A 393 28.33 28.85 -5.55
CA LYS A 393 27.79 30.10 -6.11
C LYS A 393 27.19 29.87 -7.50
N LYS A 394 27.90 29.20 -8.41
CA LYS A 394 27.37 28.87 -9.75
C LYS A 394 26.09 28.03 -9.66
N VAL A 395 26.05 27.04 -8.79
CA VAL A 395 24.84 26.20 -8.58
C VAL A 395 23.67 27.05 -8.09
N ALA A 396 23.88 27.96 -7.13
CA ALA A 396 22.83 28.82 -6.64
C ALA A 396 22.31 29.80 -7.71
N ASP A 397 23.23 30.40 -8.49
CA ASP A 397 22.87 31.32 -9.58
C ASP A 397 22.06 30.57 -10.67
N ASN A 398 22.49 29.37 -11.06
CA ASN A 398 21.78 28.54 -12.04
C ASN A 398 20.44 28.00 -11.52
N PHE A 399 20.33 27.73 -10.22
CA PHE A 399 19.06 27.31 -9.60
C PHE A 399 18.02 28.43 -9.63
N ALA A 400 18.43 29.69 -9.48
CA ALA A 400 17.53 30.83 -9.60
C ALA A 400 16.89 30.91 -11.00
N GLU A 401 17.56 30.39 -12.03
CA GLU A 401 17.04 30.27 -13.40
C GLU A 401 16.27 28.95 -13.64
N ASN A 402 16.65 27.87 -12.95
CA ASN A 402 16.11 26.51 -13.10
C ASN A 402 15.59 25.98 -11.76
N LEU A 403 14.41 26.47 -11.36
CA LEU A 403 13.74 26.21 -10.08
C LEU A 403 13.13 24.80 -10.01
N SER A 404 13.91 23.74 -10.26
CA SER A 404 13.43 22.35 -10.16
C SER A 404 14.12 21.58 -9.04
N VAL A 405 13.35 20.69 -8.38
CA VAL A 405 13.87 19.78 -7.35
C VAL A 405 14.95 18.86 -7.93
N GLU A 406 14.74 18.36 -9.15
CA GLU A 406 15.69 17.52 -9.89
C GLU A 406 17.00 18.25 -10.17
N TYR A 407 16.94 19.53 -10.52
CA TYR A 407 18.16 20.32 -10.74
C TYR A 407 19.02 20.36 -9.48
N ILE A 408 18.46 20.84 -8.37
CA ILE A 408 19.25 21.12 -7.17
C ILE A 408 19.74 19.85 -6.45
N LEU A 409 19.08 18.70 -6.65
CA LEU A 409 19.39 17.46 -5.93
C LEU A 409 20.06 16.39 -6.76
N ASP A 410 19.90 16.39 -8.08
CA ASP A 410 20.46 15.36 -8.96
C ASP A 410 21.41 15.96 -10.00
N LEU A 411 21.01 17.02 -10.72
CA LEU A 411 21.82 17.58 -11.80
C LEU A 411 23.01 18.40 -11.29
N SER A 412 22.82 19.25 -10.27
CA SER A 412 23.89 20.11 -9.77
C SER A 412 25.00 19.37 -9.00
N PRO A 413 24.72 18.32 -8.18
CA PRO A 413 25.78 17.46 -7.65
C PRO A 413 26.63 16.83 -8.75
N LYS A 414 25.98 16.28 -9.78
CA LYS A 414 26.67 15.68 -10.92
C LYS A 414 27.49 16.71 -11.70
N TYR A 415 26.96 17.92 -11.90
CA TYR A 415 27.73 19.03 -12.49
C TYR A 415 29.00 19.32 -11.70
N ILE A 416 28.94 19.30 -10.36
CA ILE A 416 30.13 19.49 -9.52
C ILE A 416 31.13 18.37 -9.71
N GLU A 417 30.68 17.11 -9.66
CA GLU A 417 31.52 15.92 -9.90
C GLU A 417 32.23 16.02 -11.27
N ASP A 418 31.45 16.18 -12.35
CA ASP A 418 31.96 16.29 -13.72
C ASP A 418 32.92 17.48 -13.89
N THR A 419 32.61 18.62 -13.26
CA THR A 419 33.45 19.83 -13.33
C THR A 419 34.79 19.60 -12.66
N ILE A 420 34.81 19.08 -11.43
CA ILE A 420 36.06 18.87 -10.70
C ILE A 420 36.91 17.80 -11.36
N GLU A 421 36.31 16.72 -11.87
CA GLU A 421 37.03 15.71 -12.67
C GLU A 421 37.66 16.32 -13.93
N SER A 422 36.95 17.23 -14.62
CA SER A 422 37.46 17.84 -15.86
C SER A 422 38.67 18.75 -15.68
N VAL A 423 38.87 19.31 -14.48
CA VAL A 423 39.99 20.22 -14.16
C VAL A 423 40.96 19.64 -13.12
N GLU A 424 40.86 18.35 -12.83
CA GLU A 424 41.64 17.67 -11.78
C GLU A 424 43.15 17.87 -11.93
N ASP A 425 43.71 17.62 -13.12
CA ASP A 425 45.14 17.81 -13.43
C ASP A 425 45.64 19.24 -13.14
N ILE A 426 44.75 20.24 -13.21
CA ILE A 426 45.07 21.64 -12.92
C ILE A 426 45.00 21.89 -11.42
N LEU A 427 43.97 21.35 -10.75
CA LEU A 427 43.79 21.49 -9.31
C LEU A 427 44.93 20.84 -8.51
N GLU A 428 45.44 19.68 -8.95
CA GLU A 428 46.56 18.97 -8.29
C GLU A 428 47.90 19.72 -8.37
N LYS A 429 48.04 20.70 -9.28
CA LYS A 429 49.22 21.57 -9.28
C LYS A 429 49.26 22.52 -8.08
N ASN A 430 48.15 22.64 -7.37
CA ASN A 430 47.98 23.51 -6.21
C ASN A 430 48.30 25.00 -6.50
N ASP A 431 48.00 25.44 -7.73
CA ASP A 431 48.05 26.84 -8.13
C ASP A 431 46.63 27.44 -8.12
N MET A 432 46.42 28.42 -7.24
CA MET A 432 45.11 29.05 -7.04
C MET A 432 44.63 29.84 -8.27
N ASP A 433 45.53 30.52 -8.99
CA ASP A 433 45.13 31.34 -10.14
C ASP A 433 44.78 30.44 -11.33
N GLU A 434 45.56 29.37 -11.58
CA GLU A 434 45.22 28.37 -12.61
C GLU A 434 43.90 27.65 -12.29
N ALA A 435 43.66 27.31 -11.02
CA ALA A 435 42.41 26.66 -10.59
C ALA A 435 41.18 27.54 -10.83
N ILE A 436 41.27 28.83 -10.48
CA ILE A 436 40.16 29.77 -10.67
C ILE A 436 39.87 29.99 -12.15
N ASP A 437 40.90 30.13 -12.98
CA ASP A 437 40.72 30.35 -14.41
C ASP A 437 40.17 29.12 -15.11
N ALA A 438 40.63 27.92 -14.76
CA ALA A 438 40.06 26.66 -15.26
C ALA A 438 38.56 26.55 -14.93
N LEU A 439 38.16 26.87 -13.69
CA LEU A 439 36.75 26.86 -13.30
C LEU A 439 35.89 27.89 -14.03
N LYS A 440 36.43 29.03 -14.48
CA LYS A 440 35.68 30.02 -15.27
C LYS A 440 35.40 29.53 -16.69
N GLU A 441 36.28 28.72 -17.27
CA GLU A 441 36.15 28.21 -18.63
C GLU A 441 35.14 27.06 -18.76
N VAL A 442 34.84 26.37 -17.65
CA VAL A 442 33.79 25.34 -17.58
C VAL A 442 32.42 26.02 -17.64
N LYS A 443 31.71 25.77 -18.75
CA LYS A 443 30.37 26.29 -19.03
C LYS A 443 29.29 25.62 -18.21
#